data_AF-A0A4U1IL47-F1
#
_entry.id   AF-A0A4U1IL47-F1
#
_cell.length_a   1.000
_cell.length_b   1.000
_cell.length_c   1.000
_cell.angle_alpha   90.00
_cell.angle_beta   90.00
_cell.angle_gamma   90.00
#
_symmetry.space_group_name_H-M   'P 1'
#
loop_
_entity.id
_entity.type
_entity.pdbx_description
1 polymer ?
#
loop_
_entity_poly.entity_id
_entity_poly.type
_entity_poly.pdbx_seq_one_letter_code
_entity_poly.pdbx_strand_id
1 'polypeptide(L)'
;MHNRLALSTLSLSFASLLVLAACGGTVTAGGGDDGDGGTGAAPDPDTSSSSSGVPTAGPGGSGGTGGTGGTGGTGGTGGSGGGTGGSGGAPPEDFGPPKCDENLDLDDADPYNAAKAIEICKKANGPNSWGLIEAKWVLPDGSAVPVGYEANYALGHGIYDSFGANVATRKGDRMLGISNGAARRPTDPDYTGPSGGFAKGYTHASPAGFPKPSPACPGVLTGQPYDGVALEVTLRAPNSAQGFAFDFTYYTAEYPAFTCSTFNDAFVALLSPTPVGQTDDNISFDSLGNIISVNNVFLDVCSSPSCAFGPGQLAGTGFENNGATGWLTTSAPITGGDTFTLRFATYDSGDAVLDSATLIDHFRWTTQPNSVVGTSRPME
;
A
#
# COMPACT_ATOMS: atom_id res chain seq x y z
N MET A 1 -54.35 -3.77 -53.33
CA MET A 1 -53.44 -3.77 -54.49
C MET A 1 -52.01 -3.77 -53.98
N HIS A 2 -51.04 -4.29 -54.74
CA HIS A 2 -49.65 -4.34 -54.29
C HIS A 2 -48.98 -2.96 -54.35
N ASN A 3 -48.14 -2.66 -53.35
CA ASN A 3 -46.85 -2.04 -53.65
C ASN A 3 -45.80 -2.48 -52.60
N ARG A 4 -44.55 -2.66 -53.04
CA ARG A 4 -43.41 -3.00 -52.18
C ARG A 4 -42.40 -1.84 -52.24
N LEU A 5 -41.78 -1.50 -51.11
CA LEU A 5 -40.48 -0.82 -51.11
C LEU A 5 -39.43 -1.75 -50.50
N ALA A 6 -38.20 -1.62 -50.96
CA ALA A 6 -37.12 -2.58 -50.69
C ALA A 6 -36.16 -2.09 -49.60
N LEU A 7 -35.60 -3.04 -48.85
CA LEU A 7 -34.41 -2.82 -48.05
C LEU A 7 -33.19 -2.70 -48.97
N SER A 8 -32.37 -1.67 -48.76
CA SER A 8 -31.01 -1.60 -49.31
C SER A 8 -30.00 -2.08 -48.25
N THR A 9 -29.37 -3.22 -48.47
CA THR A 9 -28.28 -3.72 -47.62
C THR A 9 -27.00 -2.93 -47.87
N LEU A 10 -26.49 -2.23 -46.84
CA LEU A 10 -25.20 -1.54 -46.91
C LEU A 10 -24.09 -2.46 -46.39
N SER A 11 -23.20 -2.92 -47.27
CA SER A 11 -22.05 -3.76 -46.89
C SER A 11 -20.83 -2.91 -46.57
N LEU A 12 -20.40 -2.89 -45.30
CA LEU A 12 -19.09 -2.36 -44.91
C LEU A 12 -18.05 -3.48 -45.01
N SER A 13 -17.11 -3.36 -45.97
CA SER A 13 -15.95 -4.24 -46.06
C SER A 13 -14.87 -3.78 -45.10
N PHE A 14 -14.54 -4.60 -44.09
CA PHE A 14 -13.37 -4.38 -43.25
C PHE A 14 -12.09 -4.65 -44.05
N ALA A 15 -11.19 -3.67 -44.08
CA ALA A 15 -9.85 -3.83 -44.64
C ALA A 15 -8.85 -4.10 -43.49
N SER A 16 -8.41 -5.34 -43.33
CA SER A 16 -7.41 -5.73 -42.34
C SER A 16 -6.04 -5.14 -42.71
N LEU A 17 -5.53 -4.21 -41.89
CA LEU A 17 -4.19 -3.65 -42.07
C LEU A 17 -3.15 -4.52 -41.35
N LEU A 18 -2.52 -5.42 -42.08
CA LEU A 18 -1.47 -6.30 -41.56
C LEU A 18 -0.12 -5.55 -41.50
N VAL A 19 0.30 -5.15 -40.29
CA VAL A 19 1.63 -4.54 -40.08
C VAL A 19 2.68 -5.63 -40.01
N LEU A 20 3.56 -5.70 -41.02
CA LEU A 20 4.61 -6.70 -41.12
C LEU A 20 5.95 -6.12 -40.64
N ALA A 21 6.38 -6.46 -39.42
CA ALA A 21 7.69 -6.08 -38.90
C ALA A 21 8.80 -6.88 -39.60
N ALA A 22 9.67 -6.19 -40.35
CA ALA A 22 10.76 -6.81 -41.09
C ALA A 22 12.10 -6.67 -40.33
N CYS A 23 12.73 -7.80 -39.99
CA CYS A 23 14.07 -7.81 -39.40
C CYS A 23 15.17 -7.76 -40.47
N GLY A 24 16.13 -6.86 -40.31
CA GLY A 24 17.34 -6.78 -41.14
C GLY A 24 18.13 -5.50 -40.83
N GLY A 25 19.46 -5.50 -40.71
CA GLY A 25 20.38 -6.64 -40.78
C GLY A 25 21.77 -6.29 -40.23
N THR A 26 22.66 -7.28 -40.19
CA THR A 26 24.02 -7.17 -39.65
C THR A 26 24.95 -6.31 -40.50
N VAL A 27 25.82 -5.53 -39.86
CA VAL A 27 27.06 -4.99 -40.46
C VAL A 27 28.22 -5.27 -39.51
N THR A 28 29.37 -5.69 -40.04
CA THR A 28 30.56 -6.08 -39.26
C THR A 28 31.87 -5.59 -39.89
N ALA A 29 32.90 -5.54 -39.04
CA ALA A 29 34.35 -5.51 -39.33
C ALA A 29 35.06 -4.18 -39.70
N GLY A 30 36.26 -4.02 -39.13
CA GLY A 30 37.27 -3.01 -39.47
C GLY A 30 37.48 -1.92 -38.39
N GLY A 31 38.62 -1.81 -37.68
CA GLY A 31 39.77 -2.74 -37.58
C GLY A 31 41.07 -2.03 -37.12
N GLY A 32 41.86 -2.70 -36.24
CA GLY A 32 43.19 -2.27 -35.78
C GLY A 32 43.22 -1.11 -34.75
N ASP A 33 44.31 -0.76 -34.07
CA ASP A 33 45.66 -1.34 -33.78
C ASP A 33 46.29 -0.41 -32.68
N ASP A 34 47.24 -0.71 -31.79
CA ASP A 34 48.04 -1.89 -31.35
C ASP A 34 48.59 -1.59 -29.91
N GLY A 35 49.15 -2.56 -29.16
CA GLY A 35 49.92 -2.28 -27.93
C GLY A 35 50.06 -3.41 -26.89
N ASP A 36 51.27 -3.98 -26.73
CA ASP A 36 51.61 -5.09 -25.82
C ASP A 36 52.59 -4.67 -24.67
N GLY A 37 52.68 -5.50 -23.62
CA GLY A 37 53.69 -5.45 -22.54
C GLY A 37 53.21 -4.92 -21.17
N GLY A 38 53.72 -5.40 -20.03
CA GLY A 38 54.69 -6.49 -19.83
C GLY A 38 55.10 -6.74 -18.37
N THR A 39 54.67 -7.87 -17.80
CA THR A 39 55.27 -8.71 -16.71
C THR A 39 56.21 -8.14 -15.62
N GLY A 40 55.88 -8.44 -14.35
CA GLY A 40 56.85 -8.74 -13.27
C GLY A 40 56.89 -7.78 -12.07
N ALA A 41 57.23 -8.20 -10.84
CA ALA A 41 57.33 -9.55 -10.27
C ALA A 41 57.29 -9.54 -8.71
N ALA A 42 57.02 -10.72 -8.11
CA ALA A 42 57.36 -11.28 -6.77
C ALA A 42 58.04 -10.41 -5.66
N PRO A 43 57.84 -10.70 -4.34
CA PRO A 43 57.63 -12.07 -3.79
C PRO A 43 56.62 -12.27 -2.62
N ASP A 44 56.50 -13.56 -2.29
CA ASP A 44 55.80 -14.29 -1.21
C ASP A 44 56.88 -15.26 -0.60
N PRO A 45 56.71 -16.09 0.47
CA PRO A 45 55.61 -16.31 1.43
C PRO A 45 56.08 -16.32 2.92
N ASP A 46 55.31 -17.03 3.77
CA ASP A 46 55.58 -17.58 5.11
C ASP A 46 55.32 -16.68 6.35
N THR A 47 54.75 -17.18 7.47
CA THR A 47 54.43 -18.59 7.86
C THR A 47 53.12 -18.74 8.66
N SER A 48 52.61 -19.98 8.65
CA SER A 48 51.55 -20.58 9.48
C SER A 48 51.25 -20.03 10.89
N SER A 49 49.98 -20.09 11.29
CA SER A 49 49.57 -20.96 12.43
C SER A 49 48.05 -21.19 12.49
N SER A 50 47.64 -22.33 13.06
CA SER A 50 46.25 -22.75 13.22
C SER A 50 45.75 -22.57 14.66
N SER A 51 44.47 -22.25 14.83
CA SER A 51 43.67 -22.80 15.93
C SER A 51 42.16 -22.61 15.68
N SER A 52 41.37 -23.63 15.98
CA SER A 52 39.91 -23.57 15.96
C SER A 52 39.39 -23.16 17.34
N GLY A 53 38.48 -22.19 17.41
CA GLY A 53 37.90 -21.70 18.66
C GLY A 53 36.38 -21.77 18.67
N VAL A 54 35.81 -22.91 19.10
CA VAL A 54 34.37 -23.06 19.32
C VAL A 54 34.00 -22.59 20.73
N PRO A 55 33.06 -21.64 20.91
CA PRO A 55 32.50 -21.35 22.22
C PRO A 55 31.49 -22.44 22.62
N THR A 56 31.78 -23.15 23.72
CA THR A 56 30.95 -24.25 24.23
C THR A 56 29.73 -23.76 25.01
N ALA A 57 28.58 -24.41 24.83
CA ALA A 57 27.43 -24.25 25.71
C ALA A 57 27.69 -24.88 27.10
N GLY A 58 27.14 -24.26 28.15
CA GLY A 58 27.19 -24.74 29.55
C GLY A 58 25.80 -24.72 30.20
N PRO A 59 25.36 -25.77 30.93
CA PRO A 59 23.98 -25.91 31.40
C PRO A 59 23.78 -25.62 32.89
N GLY A 60 22.51 -25.42 33.30
CA GLY A 60 22.03 -25.66 34.67
C GLY A 60 21.14 -24.57 35.27
N GLY A 61 19.99 -24.95 35.84
CA GLY A 61 19.10 -24.02 36.55
C GLY A 61 17.63 -24.43 36.58
N SER A 62 17.28 -25.49 37.32
CA SER A 62 15.87 -25.91 37.52
C SER A 62 15.46 -25.90 38.99
N GLY A 63 14.25 -25.42 39.27
CA GLY A 63 13.65 -25.30 40.60
C GLY A 63 12.84 -23.99 40.75
N GLY A 64 11.67 -23.96 41.41
CA GLY A 64 10.95 -25.04 42.08
C GLY A 64 9.47 -24.69 42.32
N THR A 65 8.71 -25.62 42.92
CA THR A 65 7.24 -25.58 42.99
C THR A 65 6.67 -25.08 44.33
N GLY A 66 5.53 -24.37 44.28
CA GLY A 66 4.60 -24.18 45.40
C GLY A 66 4.34 -22.70 45.78
N GLY A 67 3.12 -22.31 46.20
CA GLY A 67 1.87 -23.07 46.22
C GLY A 67 0.68 -22.34 46.86
N THR A 68 -0.53 -22.83 46.56
CA THR A 68 -1.79 -22.79 47.36
C THR A 68 -2.22 -21.52 48.13
N GLY A 69 -3.44 -21.04 47.80
CA GLY A 69 -4.46 -20.73 48.83
C GLY A 69 -4.75 -19.24 49.10
N GLY A 70 -6.04 -18.87 49.05
CA GLY A 70 -6.52 -17.52 49.41
C GLY A 70 -7.99 -17.28 49.04
N THR A 71 -8.92 -17.63 49.93
CA THR A 71 -10.37 -17.57 49.68
C THR A 71 -11.07 -16.42 50.42
N GLY A 72 -11.94 -15.69 49.71
CA GLY A 72 -13.09 -14.99 50.30
C GLY A 72 -12.84 -13.56 50.83
N GLY A 73 -13.84 -12.69 50.67
CA GLY A 73 -13.77 -11.28 51.08
C GLY A 73 -14.94 -10.44 50.56
N THR A 74 -16.16 -10.69 51.04
CA THR A 74 -17.38 -9.97 50.60
C THR A 74 -17.67 -8.72 51.44
N GLY A 75 -17.92 -7.59 50.78
CA GLY A 75 -18.77 -6.51 51.30
C GLY A 75 -18.09 -5.44 52.17
N GLY A 76 -18.26 -4.18 51.77
CA GLY A 76 -17.89 -3.00 52.55
C GLY A 76 -18.57 -1.76 51.97
N THR A 77 -19.47 -1.13 52.73
CA THR A 77 -20.34 -0.04 52.26
C THR A 77 -19.83 1.35 52.62
N GLY A 78 -19.94 2.28 51.67
CA GLY A 78 -20.30 3.69 51.93
C GLY A 78 -19.33 4.54 52.77
N GLY A 79 -18.47 5.30 52.08
CA GLY A 79 -17.75 6.43 52.66
C GLY A 79 -18.02 7.70 51.84
N SER A 80 -18.84 8.62 52.36
CA SER A 80 -19.03 9.94 51.74
C SER A 80 -18.06 10.94 52.36
N GLY A 81 -17.20 11.55 51.55
CA GLY A 81 -16.19 12.52 51.99
C GLY A 81 -15.85 13.50 50.87
N GLY A 82 -16.23 14.77 51.04
CA GLY A 82 -15.88 15.83 50.10
C GLY A 82 -14.43 16.29 50.32
N GLY A 83 -13.62 16.28 49.26
CA GLY A 83 -12.20 16.63 49.31
C GLY A 83 -11.73 17.33 48.04
N THR A 84 -11.60 18.66 48.13
CA THR A 84 -10.76 19.58 47.35
C THR A 84 -10.01 19.05 46.11
N GLY A 85 -10.38 19.58 44.94
CA GLY A 85 -9.44 20.09 43.92
C GLY A 85 -8.21 19.25 43.57
N GLY A 86 -8.40 18.10 42.93
CA GLY A 86 -7.35 17.43 42.15
C GLY A 86 -7.51 17.71 40.66
N SER A 87 -6.44 18.14 39.99
CA SER A 87 -6.39 18.23 38.52
C SER A 87 -6.36 16.83 37.92
N GLY A 88 -7.52 16.21 37.79
CA GLY A 88 -7.68 14.92 37.14
C GLY A 88 -7.34 15.03 35.66
N GLY A 89 -6.09 14.76 35.30
CA GLY A 89 -5.76 14.33 33.96
C GLY A 89 -6.63 13.12 33.63
N ALA A 90 -7.24 13.10 32.45
CA ALA A 90 -7.98 11.93 32.00
C ALA A 90 -7.06 10.69 32.07
N PRO A 91 -7.61 9.50 32.39
CA PRO A 91 -6.84 8.28 32.15
C PRO A 91 -6.38 8.27 30.68
N PRO A 92 -5.22 7.66 30.35
CA PRO A 92 -4.82 7.49 28.97
C PRO A 92 -5.99 6.90 28.18
N GLU A 93 -6.49 7.63 27.18
CA GLU A 93 -7.61 7.15 26.38
C GLU A 93 -7.18 5.84 25.71
N ASP A 94 -8.00 4.80 25.90
CA ASP A 94 -7.71 3.49 25.31
C ASP A 94 -7.87 3.61 23.78
N PHE A 95 -6.73 3.71 23.10
CA PHE A 95 -6.65 3.87 21.66
C PHE A 95 -6.85 2.57 20.89
N GLY A 96 -7.21 1.47 21.55
CA GLY A 96 -7.89 0.36 20.90
C GLY A 96 -9.38 0.67 20.77
N PRO A 97 -9.88 1.18 19.62
CA PRO A 97 -11.33 1.23 19.41
C PRO A 97 -11.88 -0.21 19.49
N PRO A 98 -13.14 -0.39 19.93
CA PRO A 98 -13.81 -1.66 19.75
C PRO A 98 -13.87 -1.97 18.24
N LYS A 99 -13.49 -3.20 17.89
CA LYS A 99 -13.60 -3.79 16.56
C LYS A 99 -14.97 -3.46 15.94
N CYS A 100 -14.98 -3.00 14.70
CA CYS A 100 -16.12 -2.28 14.12
C CYS A 100 -16.45 -2.67 12.67
N ASP A 101 -15.64 -3.54 12.12
CA ASP A 101 -15.48 -3.97 10.73
C ASP A 101 -15.99 -5.41 10.51
N GLU A 102 -16.59 -6.00 11.55
CA GLU A 102 -17.26 -7.29 11.49
C GLU A 102 -18.42 -7.27 10.48
N ASN A 103 -18.54 -8.33 9.68
CA ASN A 103 -19.64 -8.53 8.72
C ASN A 103 -19.77 -7.43 7.65
N LEU A 104 -18.66 -6.79 7.27
CA LEU A 104 -18.60 -6.02 6.02
C LEU A 104 -18.49 -6.98 4.82
N ASP A 105 -19.25 -6.67 3.77
CA ASP A 105 -19.28 -7.39 2.49
C ASP A 105 -18.14 -6.94 1.57
N LEU A 106 -17.76 -7.80 0.61
CA LEU A 106 -16.59 -7.57 -0.26
C LEU A 106 -16.73 -6.31 -1.13
N ASP A 107 -17.92 -6.07 -1.65
CA ASP A 107 -18.27 -5.01 -2.60
C ASP A 107 -19.00 -3.83 -1.92
N ASP A 108 -18.88 -3.69 -0.60
CA ASP A 108 -19.49 -2.60 0.17
C ASP A 108 -19.00 -1.22 -0.32
N ALA A 109 -19.95 -0.42 -0.81
CA ALA A 109 -19.71 0.90 -1.39
C ALA A 109 -19.78 2.06 -0.39
N ASP A 110 -20.10 1.83 0.89
CA ASP A 110 -20.06 2.91 1.90
C ASP A 110 -18.59 3.24 2.27
N PRO A 111 -18.06 4.45 1.95
CA PRO A 111 -16.70 4.81 2.34
C PRO A 111 -16.52 4.88 3.87
N TYR A 112 -17.58 5.01 4.66
CA TYR A 112 -17.50 4.85 6.12
C TYR A 112 -17.30 3.38 6.55
N ASN A 113 -17.61 2.40 5.70
CA ASN A 113 -17.31 1.00 5.94
C ASN A 113 -15.89 0.64 5.49
N ALA A 114 -15.44 1.18 4.34
CA ALA A 114 -14.02 1.15 3.97
C ALA A 114 -13.12 1.77 5.04
N ALA A 115 -13.54 2.85 5.70
CA ALA A 115 -12.82 3.45 6.83
C ALA A 115 -12.80 2.56 8.09
N LYS A 116 -13.86 1.79 8.37
CA LYS A 116 -13.87 0.81 9.48
C LYS A 116 -12.90 -0.33 9.24
N ALA A 117 -12.83 -0.82 7.99
CA ALA A 117 -11.90 -1.85 7.53
C ALA A 117 -10.41 -1.40 7.52
N ILE A 118 -10.11 -0.23 8.08
CA ILE A 118 -8.76 0.22 8.42
C ILE A 118 -8.73 0.80 9.85
N GLU A 119 -9.52 0.26 10.79
CA GLU A 119 -9.60 0.65 12.22
C GLU A 119 -10.19 2.04 12.53
N ILE A 120 -10.66 2.81 11.55
CA ILE A 120 -11.23 4.14 11.78
C ILE A 120 -12.70 4.04 12.23
N CYS A 121 -12.91 3.39 13.37
CA CYS A 121 -14.21 3.02 13.92
C CYS A 121 -15.02 4.18 14.50
N LYS A 122 -14.36 5.12 15.20
CA LYS A 122 -15.04 6.13 16.01
C LYS A 122 -15.41 7.35 15.18
N LYS A 123 -16.70 7.72 15.13
CA LYS A 123 -17.16 8.98 14.51
C LYS A 123 -16.98 10.19 15.43
N ALA A 124 -16.73 11.34 14.82
CA ALA A 124 -16.53 12.65 15.44
C ALA A 124 -17.88 13.38 15.63
N ASN A 125 -18.64 12.94 16.63
CA ASN A 125 -19.95 13.53 16.97
C ASN A 125 -19.83 14.96 17.55
N GLY A 126 -19.71 15.96 16.67
CA GLY A 126 -19.64 17.39 17.02
C GLY A 126 -18.22 17.97 17.09
N PRO A 127 -18.08 19.28 17.39
CA PRO A 127 -16.82 20.01 17.24
C PRO A 127 -15.71 19.58 18.21
N ASN A 128 -16.07 19.02 19.37
CA ASN A 128 -15.11 18.63 20.42
C ASN A 128 -14.87 17.10 20.49
N SER A 129 -15.43 16.33 19.55
CA SER A 129 -15.27 14.87 19.50
C SER A 129 -14.19 14.51 18.49
N TRP A 130 -13.21 13.69 18.87
CA TRP A 130 -12.22 13.13 17.94
C TRP A 130 -12.80 12.00 17.08
N GLY A 131 -12.10 11.59 16.03
CA GLY A 131 -12.46 10.48 15.15
C GLY A 131 -12.81 10.91 13.73
N LEU A 132 -13.47 10.02 13.00
CA LEU A 132 -13.92 10.22 11.62
C LEU A 132 -15.02 11.27 11.53
N ILE A 133 -14.73 12.38 10.85
CA ILE A 133 -15.72 13.40 10.50
C ILE A 133 -16.43 12.98 9.21
N GLU A 134 -15.68 12.58 8.20
CA GLU A 134 -16.19 12.29 6.86
C GLU A 134 -15.34 11.24 6.15
N ALA A 135 -15.96 10.39 5.34
CA ALA A 135 -15.29 9.47 4.42
C ALA A 135 -15.92 9.59 3.02
N LYS A 136 -15.10 9.52 1.96
CA LYS A 136 -15.50 9.69 0.56
C LYS A 136 -14.70 8.78 -0.38
N TRP A 137 -15.36 8.30 -1.43
CA TRP A 137 -14.69 7.83 -2.64
C TRP A 137 -14.42 9.02 -3.57
N VAL A 138 -13.18 9.16 -4.02
CA VAL A 138 -12.71 10.23 -4.91
C VAL A 138 -11.67 9.69 -5.89
N LEU A 139 -11.38 10.43 -6.95
CA LEU A 139 -10.21 10.20 -7.78
C LEU A 139 -8.93 10.61 -7.02
N PRO A 140 -7.73 10.11 -7.40
CA PRO A 140 -6.46 10.42 -6.72
C PRO A 140 -6.13 11.92 -6.60
N ASP A 141 -6.57 12.75 -7.56
CA ASP A 141 -6.45 14.21 -7.50
C ASP A 141 -7.41 14.87 -6.50
N GLY A 142 -8.48 14.17 -6.09
CA GLY A 142 -9.52 14.66 -5.19
C GLY A 142 -10.80 15.10 -5.91
N SER A 143 -10.87 14.91 -7.24
CA SER A 143 -12.09 15.13 -8.01
C SER A 143 -13.11 14.00 -7.77
N ALA A 144 -14.38 14.27 -8.07
CA ALA A 144 -15.46 13.29 -7.90
C ALA A 144 -15.39 12.19 -8.97
N VAL A 145 -15.90 10.99 -8.63
CA VAL A 145 -16.01 9.85 -9.55
C VAL A 145 -16.68 10.28 -10.87
N PRO A 146 -16.13 9.95 -12.06
CA PRO A 146 -16.70 10.36 -13.34
C PRO A 146 -18.10 9.80 -13.57
N VAL A 147 -19.03 10.67 -13.96
CA VAL A 147 -20.43 10.31 -14.20
C VAL A 147 -20.54 9.31 -15.36
N GLY A 148 -21.22 8.19 -15.12
CA GLY A 148 -21.36 7.08 -16.08
C GLY A 148 -20.29 5.98 -15.94
N TYR A 149 -19.31 6.13 -15.04
CA TYR A 149 -18.26 5.15 -14.76
C TYR A 149 -18.37 4.52 -13.37
N GLU A 150 -19.45 4.80 -12.62
CA GLU A 150 -19.58 4.47 -11.19
C GLU A 150 -19.49 2.96 -10.93
N ALA A 151 -20.05 2.13 -11.81
CA ALA A 151 -19.98 0.67 -11.71
C ALA A 151 -18.56 0.12 -11.95
N ASN A 152 -17.82 0.71 -12.89
CA ASN A 152 -16.42 0.33 -13.13
C ASN A 152 -15.54 0.80 -11.96
N TYR A 153 -15.70 2.05 -11.51
CA TYR A 153 -15.01 2.60 -10.34
C TYR A 153 -15.18 1.71 -9.10
N ALA A 154 -16.40 1.22 -8.84
CA ALA A 154 -16.71 0.37 -7.68
C ALA A 154 -16.03 -1.01 -7.70
N LEU A 155 -15.62 -1.52 -8.86
CA LEU A 155 -14.78 -2.72 -8.94
C LEU A 155 -13.33 -2.46 -8.50
N GLY A 156 -12.88 -1.20 -8.52
CA GLY A 156 -11.55 -0.80 -8.07
C GLY A 156 -11.40 -0.63 -6.55
N HIS A 157 -12.41 -0.96 -5.75
CA HIS A 157 -12.27 -1.12 -4.29
C HIS A 157 -12.93 -2.42 -3.80
N GLY A 158 -12.45 -2.93 -2.66
CA GLY A 158 -13.03 -4.10 -2.00
C GLY A 158 -12.62 -4.22 -0.54
N ILE A 159 -13.34 -5.03 0.24
CA ILE A 159 -13.09 -5.22 1.68
C ILE A 159 -12.87 -6.71 1.97
N TYR A 160 -11.64 -7.10 2.34
CA TYR A 160 -11.23 -8.51 2.42
C TYR A 160 -11.00 -9.00 3.85
N ASP A 161 -11.23 -10.29 4.10
CA ASP A 161 -10.76 -11.01 5.30
C ASP A 161 -9.31 -11.54 5.18
N SER A 162 -8.79 -11.60 3.95
CA SER A 162 -7.51 -12.19 3.56
C SER A 162 -7.23 -11.88 2.09
N PHE A 163 -5.97 -11.86 1.64
CA PHE A 163 -5.61 -11.69 0.23
C PHE A 163 -4.71 -12.84 -0.23
N GLY A 164 -5.29 -13.79 -0.97
CA GLY A 164 -4.65 -15.07 -1.24
C GLY A 164 -4.40 -15.91 0.01
N ALA A 165 -3.49 -16.87 -0.09
CA ALA A 165 -3.28 -17.91 0.91
C ALA A 165 -2.45 -17.47 2.13
N ASN A 166 -1.64 -16.40 1.99
CA ASN A 166 -0.56 -16.08 2.94
C ASN A 166 -0.58 -14.62 3.44
N VAL A 167 -1.67 -13.86 3.18
CA VAL A 167 -1.80 -12.46 3.61
C VAL A 167 -3.11 -12.30 4.37
N ALA A 168 -3.02 -12.41 5.70
CA ALA A 168 -4.10 -12.07 6.62
C ALA A 168 -4.13 -10.55 6.89
N THR A 169 -5.21 -10.09 7.51
CA THR A 169 -5.30 -8.74 8.05
C THR A 169 -4.26 -8.50 9.15
N ARG A 170 -3.91 -7.23 9.36
CA ARG A 170 -3.00 -6.73 10.39
C ARG A 170 -3.74 -6.43 11.68
N LYS A 171 -5.01 -6.02 11.56
CA LYS A 171 -5.97 -5.82 12.64
C LYS A 171 -7.37 -6.28 12.15
N GLY A 172 -8.45 -5.83 12.79
CA GLY A 172 -9.82 -6.19 12.41
C GLY A 172 -10.19 -7.69 12.25
N ASP A 173 -11.31 -7.89 11.56
CA ASP A 173 -11.67 -9.02 10.69
C ASP A 173 -11.52 -8.65 9.19
N ARG A 174 -11.21 -7.38 8.87
CA ARG A 174 -11.15 -6.85 7.51
C ARG A 174 -9.97 -5.91 7.25
N MET A 175 -9.57 -5.85 5.99
CA MET A 175 -8.67 -4.85 5.41
C MET A 175 -9.26 -4.24 4.13
N LEU A 176 -8.89 -3.01 3.81
CA LEU A 176 -9.30 -2.31 2.59
C LEU A 176 -8.38 -2.67 1.42
N GLY A 177 -8.95 -3.02 0.28
CA GLY A 177 -8.29 -3.04 -1.03
C GLY A 177 -8.71 -1.85 -1.89
N ILE A 178 -7.72 -1.20 -2.53
CA ILE A 178 -7.93 -0.28 -3.66
C ILE A 178 -7.04 -0.70 -4.84
N SER A 179 -7.53 -0.56 -6.07
CA SER A 179 -6.83 -0.95 -7.29
C SER A 179 -7.18 -0.02 -8.45
N ASN A 180 -6.23 0.14 -9.36
CA ASN A 180 -6.42 0.82 -10.64
C ASN A 180 -7.13 -0.08 -11.68
N GLY A 181 -7.02 -1.41 -11.55
CA GLY A 181 -7.92 -2.38 -12.15
C GLY A 181 -9.05 -2.82 -11.22
N ALA A 182 -9.22 -4.14 -11.10
CA ALA A 182 -10.24 -4.79 -10.27
C ALA A 182 -9.68 -5.25 -8.91
N ALA A 183 -10.21 -4.69 -7.82
CA ALA A 183 -9.89 -5.09 -6.45
C ALA A 183 -10.66 -6.37 -6.05
N ARG A 184 -10.29 -7.50 -6.65
CA ARG A 184 -10.88 -8.83 -6.43
C ARG A 184 -9.78 -9.90 -6.39
N ARG A 185 -9.97 -10.96 -5.60
CA ARG A 185 -9.08 -12.14 -5.58
C ARG A 185 -9.54 -13.15 -6.65
N PRO A 186 -8.68 -14.10 -7.08
CA PRO A 186 -9.05 -15.17 -8.02
C PRO A 186 -10.27 -16.04 -7.65
N THR A 187 -10.72 -15.98 -6.39
CA THR A 187 -11.88 -16.69 -5.85
C THR A 187 -13.16 -15.85 -5.79
N ASP A 188 -13.06 -14.55 -6.01
CA ASP A 188 -14.14 -13.59 -5.78
C ASP A 188 -14.99 -13.35 -7.04
N PRO A 189 -16.25 -12.88 -6.89
CA PRO A 189 -17.04 -12.38 -8.01
C PRO A 189 -16.32 -11.24 -8.77
N ASP A 190 -16.56 -11.17 -10.08
CA ASP A 190 -16.05 -10.13 -10.98
C ASP A 190 -14.51 -9.98 -11.01
N TYR A 191 -13.79 -11.05 -10.64
CA TYR A 191 -12.34 -11.11 -10.77
C TYR A 191 -11.86 -10.96 -12.23
N THR A 192 -10.97 -10.00 -12.43
CA THR A 192 -10.11 -9.88 -13.61
C THR A 192 -8.66 -10.00 -13.16
N GLY A 193 -7.83 -10.75 -13.89
CA GLY A 193 -6.43 -10.97 -13.50
C GLY A 193 -5.54 -9.78 -13.84
N PRO A 194 -4.66 -9.32 -12.93
CA PRO A 194 -3.98 -8.03 -13.06
C PRO A 194 -3.02 -7.97 -14.26
N SER A 195 -2.38 -9.08 -14.63
CA SER A 195 -1.56 -9.18 -15.85
C SER A 195 -2.37 -9.26 -17.17
N GLY A 196 -3.70 -9.23 -17.10
CA GLY A 196 -4.62 -9.10 -18.24
C GLY A 196 -5.32 -7.74 -18.32
N GLY A 197 -5.29 -6.96 -17.23
CA GLY A 197 -5.83 -5.61 -17.13
C GLY A 197 -7.35 -5.54 -16.93
N PHE A 198 -7.81 -4.60 -16.10
CA PHE A 198 -9.20 -4.15 -16.02
C PHE A 198 -9.32 -2.63 -16.18
N ALA A 199 -9.09 -2.16 -17.41
CA ALA A 199 -9.32 -0.77 -17.79
C ALA A 199 -10.78 -0.35 -17.50
N LYS A 200 -10.96 0.51 -16.48
CA LYS A 200 -12.25 1.10 -16.10
C LYS A 200 -12.68 2.21 -17.08
N GLY A 201 -11.77 2.75 -17.86
CA GLY A 201 -12.02 3.58 -19.04
C GLY A 201 -12.05 5.09 -18.82
N TYR A 202 -11.48 5.60 -17.72
CA TYR A 202 -11.40 7.02 -17.38
C TYR A 202 -9.96 7.50 -17.08
N THR A 203 -9.77 8.82 -17.15
CA THR A 203 -8.53 9.51 -16.74
C THR A 203 -8.85 10.56 -15.68
N HIS A 204 -7.82 10.93 -14.90
CA HIS A 204 -7.89 12.00 -13.90
C HIS A 204 -6.60 12.84 -13.93
N ALA A 205 -6.55 13.96 -13.21
CA ALA A 205 -5.28 14.69 -13.09
C ALA A 205 -4.31 13.91 -12.18
N SER A 206 -3.01 14.18 -12.32
CA SER A 206 -2.04 13.74 -11.32
C SER A 206 -2.34 14.39 -9.96
N PRO A 207 -2.12 13.67 -8.83
CA PRO A 207 -2.17 14.29 -7.51
C PRO A 207 -1.26 15.52 -7.40
N ALA A 208 -1.55 16.41 -6.44
CA ALA A 208 -0.75 17.60 -6.23
C ALA A 208 0.72 17.24 -5.95
N GLY A 209 1.65 17.75 -6.78
CA GLY A 209 3.07 17.42 -6.72
C GLY A 209 3.50 16.19 -7.53
N PHE A 210 2.63 15.62 -8.37
CA PHE A 210 2.90 14.47 -9.24
C PHE A 210 2.72 14.83 -10.74
N PRO A 211 3.29 14.04 -11.69
CA PRO A 211 4.17 12.90 -11.49
C PRO A 211 5.53 13.30 -10.89
N LYS A 212 6.16 12.39 -10.14
CA LYS A 212 7.49 12.59 -9.55
C LYS A 212 8.54 11.75 -10.29
N PRO A 213 9.76 12.25 -10.49
CA PRO A 213 10.87 11.40 -10.93
C PRO A 213 11.22 10.40 -9.83
N SER A 214 11.52 9.15 -10.21
CA SER A 214 12.06 8.13 -9.32
C SER A 214 13.59 8.28 -9.22
N PRO A 215 14.17 8.50 -8.01
CA PRO A 215 15.62 8.46 -7.82
C PRO A 215 16.30 7.18 -8.31
N ALA A 216 15.61 6.03 -8.29
CA ALA A 216 16.10 4.77 -8.86
C ALA A 216 16.13 4.76 -10.40
N CYS A 217 15.36 5.63 -11.07
CA CYS A 217 15.22 5.68 -12.53
C CYS A 217 15.47 7.09 -13.11
N PRO A 218 16.70 7.63 -13.06
CA PRO A 218 17.00 8.99 -13.52
C PRO A 218 16.61 9.25 -14.97
N GLY A 219 15.86 10.33 -15.20
CA GLY A 219 15.37 10.73 -16.53
C GLY A 219 14.05 10.08 -16.95
N VAL A 220 13.52 9.13 -16.17
CA VAL A 220 12.17 8.58 -16.36
C VAL A 220 11.17 9.40 -15.55
N LEU A 221 10.03 9.72 -16.18
CA LEU A 221 8.88 10.36 -15.55
C LEU A 221 7.62 9.63 -16.02
N THR A 222 6.69 9.36 -15.11
CA THR A 222 5.49 8.57 -15.42
C THR A 222 4.44 9.40 -16.19
N GLY A 223 3.59 8.71 -16.94
CA GLY A 223 2.65 9.32 -17.88
C GLY A 223 1.38 9.91 -17.27
N GLN A 224 0.40 10.17 -18.14
CA GLN A 224 -0.97 10.56 -17.77
C GLN A 224 -1.60 9.46 -16.89
N PRO A 225 -2.19 9.79 -15.73
CA PRO A 225 -2.89 8.79 -14.92
C PRO A 225 -4.21 8.29 -15.52
N TYR A 226 -4.47 6.98 -15.37
CA TYR A 226 -5.74 6.33 -15.72
C TYR A 226 -6.33 5.62 -14.50
N ASP A 227 -7.64 5.42 -14.54
CA ASP A 227 -8.41 4.42 -13.79
C ASP A 227 -8.19 4.36 -12.26
N GLY A 228 -7.63 5.42 -11.67
CA GLY A 228 -7.34 5.50 -10.25
C GLY A 228 -8.57 5.50 -9.35
N VAL A 229 -8.38 4.98 -8.14
CA VAL A 229 -9.38 4.92 -7.06
C VAL A 229 -8.74 5.42 -5.77
N ALA A 230 -9.49 6.20 -4.99
CA ALA A 230 -9.02 6.69 -3.70
C ALA A 230 -10.11 6.72 -2.62
N LEU A 231 -9.74 6.31 -1.40
CA LEU A 231 -10.49 6.61 -0.18
C LEU A 231 -9.93 7.87 0.45
N GLU A 232 -10.77 8.88 0.63
CA GLU A 232 -10.45 10.10 1.38
C GLU A 232 -11.20 10.09 2.72
N VAL A 233 -10.47 10.27 3.82
CA VAL A 233 -11.03 10.43 5.16
C VAL A 233 -10.63 11.76 5.77
N THR A 234 -11.61 12.49 6.32
CA THR A 234 -11.37 13.67 7.16
C THR A 234 -11.51 13.27 8.62
N LEU A 235 -10.45 13.50 9.39
CA LEU A 235 -10.24 13.02 10.75
C LEU A 235 -10.02 14.20 11.71
N ARG A 236 -10.49 14.07 12.95
CA ARG A 236 -9.99 14.85 14.08
C ARG A 236 -9.17 13.97 15.01
N ALA A 237 -7.93 14.36 15.28
CA ALA A 237 -7.06 13.66 16.21
C ALA A 237 -7.57 13.74 17.66
N PRO A 238 -7.42 12.68 18.47
CA PRO A 238 -7.61 12.77 19.93
C PRO A 238 -6.55 13.69 20.55
N ASN A 239 -6.90 14.37 21.64
CA ASN A 239 -6.06 15.42 22.25
C ASN A 239 -4.67 14.94 22.72
N SER A 240 -4.48 13.63 22.90
CA SER A 240 -3.24 12.98 23.32
C SER A 240 -2.45 12.33 22.16
N ALA A 241 -2.90 12.43 20.91
CA ALA A 241 -2.11 12.02 19.75
C ALA A 241 -0.92 12.96 19.51
N GLN A 242 0.18 12.38 19.03
CA GLN A 242 1.38 13.05 18.51
C GLN A 242 1.71 12.59 17.08
N GLY A 243 0.75 11.91 16.43
CA GLY A 243 0.86 11.31 15.11
C GLY A 243 -0.13 10.18 14.90
N PHE A 244 0.00 9.51 13.77
CA PHE A 244 -0.65 8.24 13.46
C PHE A 244 0.28 7.33 12.65
N ALA A 245 -0.11 6.07 12.54
CA ALA A 245 0.47 5.10 11.61
C ALA A 245 -0.63 4.26 10.96
N PHE A 246 -0.36 3.67 9.81
CA PHE A 246 -1.18 2.63 9.16
C PHE A 246 -0.26 1.60 8.51
N ASP A 247 -0.74 0.37 8.36
CA ASP A 247 -0.03 -0.68 7.64
C ASP A 247 -0.60 -0.79 6.21
N PHE A 248 0.24 -1.08 5.23
CA PHE A 248 -0.19 -1.30 3.84
C PHE A 248 0.74 -2.28 3.10
N THR A 249 0.29 -2.85 1.98
CA THR A 249 1.12 -3.59 1.03
C THR A 249 0.67 -3.32 -0.39
N TYR A 250 1.63 -3.10 -1.29
CA TYR A 250 1.42 -2.77 -2.70
C TYR A 250 1.77 -3.97 -3.59
N TYR A 251 0.96 -4.22 -4.61
CA TYR A 251 1.11 -5.25 -5.64
C TYR A 251 1.07 -4.58 -7.01
N THR A 252 1.85 -5.08 -7.98
CA THR A 252 1.82 -4.57 -9.36
C THR A 252 2.09 -5.67 -10.38
N ALA A 253 1.33 -5.68 -11.48
CA ALA A 253 1.57 -6.56 -12.63
C ALA A 253 2.71 -6.07 -13.55
N GLU A 254 3.24 -4.87 -13.33
CA GLU A 254 4.40 -4.33 -14.05
C GLU A 254 5.71 -5.08 -13.79
N TYR A 255 5.86 -5.66 -12.59
CA TYR A 255 7.12 -6.27 -12.18
C TYR A 255 7.33 -7.65 -12.83
N PRO A 256 8.53 -7.98 -13.35
CA PRO A 256 9.73 -7.14 -13.47
C PRO A 256 9.83 -6.39 -14.81
N ALA A 257 8.90 -6.61 -15.74
CA ALA A 257 9.06 -6.24 -17.14
C ALA A 257 9.12 -4.73 -17.41
N PHE A 258 8.50 -3.91 -16.56
CA PHE A 258 8.34 -2.47 -16.77
C PHE A 258 9.12 -1.59 -15.77
N THR A 259 10.07 -2.13 -15.01
CA THR A 259 10.95 -1.32 -14.15
C THR A 259 11.64 -0.19 -14.92
N CYS A 260 11.64 1.02 -14.38
CA CYS A 260 12.11 2.25 -15.01
C CYS A 260 11.43 2.56 -16.37
N SER A 261 10.10 2.48 -16.42
CA SER A 261 9.30 2.85 -17.61
C SER A 261 8.40 4.06 -17.35
N THR A 262 7.81 4.61 -18.41
CA THR A 262 6.80 5.67 -18.32
C THR A 262 5.45 5.18 -17.78
N PHE A 263 5.26 3.87 -17.70
CA PHE A 263 4.00 3.23 -17.33
C PHE A 263 3.84 3.03 -15.82
N ASN A 264 4.82 3.49 -15.02
CA ASN A 264 4.96 3.01 -13.65
C ASN A 264 3.83 3.47 -12.72
N ASP A 265 3.01 2.50 -12.31
CA ASP A 265 1.87 2.65 -11.42
C ASP A 265 2.31 3.13 -10.05
N ALA A 266 1.40 3.77 -9.30
CA ALA A 266 1.72 4.27 -7.98
C ALA A 266 0.60 4.07 -6.96
N PHE A 267 1.04 3.78 -5.73
CA PHE A 267 0.29 4.07 -4.51
C PHE A 267 0.81 5.36 -3.87
N VAL A 268 -0.12 6.21 -3.44
CA VAL A 268 0.18 7.42 -2.68
C VAL A 268 -0.75 7.54 -1.47
N ALA A 269 -0.20 8.06 -0.38
CA ALA A 269 -0.97 8.43 0.80
C ALA A 269 -0.76 9.92 1.05
N LEU A 270 -1.78 10.72 0.77
CA LEU A 270 -1.71 12.18 0.77
C LEU A 270 -2.30 12.72 2.08
N LEU A 271 -1.49 13.41 2.88
CA LEU A 271 -1.87 14.01 4.14
C LEU A 271 -1.92 15.54 4.01
N SER A 272 -3.10 16.11 4.24
CA SER A 272 -3.34 17.55 4.15
C SER A 272 -3.93 18.10 5.47
N PRO A 273 -3.42 19.19 6.05
CA PRO A 273 -2.30 20.01 5.57
C PRO A 273 -0.96 19.26 5.53
N THR A 274 -0.08 19.68 4.62
CA THR A 274 1.26 19.13 4.41
C THR A 274 2.04 19.02 5.72
N PRO A 275 2.60 17.84 6.09
CA PRO A 275 3.33 17.67 7.34
C PRO A 275 4.60 18.54 7.42
N VAL A 276 4.92 19.02 8.62
CA VAL A 276 6.12 19.83 8.86
C VAL A 276 7.37 19.05 8.47
N GLY A 277 8.14 19.61 7.54
CA GLY A 277 9.36 19.00 7.01
C GLY A 277 9.17 18.17 5.74
N GLN A 278 7.95 18.05 5.21
CA GLN A 278 7.71 17.55 3.84
C GLN A 278 7.63 18.71 2.83
N THR A 279 7.89 18.37 1.56
CA THR A 279 7.77 19.30 0.41
C THR A 279 6.40 19.26 -0.25
N ASP A 280 5.62 18.23 0.03
CA ASP A 280 4.32 17.90 -0.57
C ASP A 280 3.57 16.89 0.32
N ASP A 281 2.31 16.61 0.00
CA ASP A 281 1.40 15.88 0.88
C ASP A 281 1.67 14.37 0.97
N ASN A 282 2.52 13.76 0.11
CA ASN A 282 2.67 12.30 0.10
C ASN A 282 3.58 11.76 1.22
N ILE A 283 3.02 10.95 2.11
CA ILE A 283 3.70 10.37 3.27
C ILE A 283 4.22 8.93 3.08
N SER A 284 3.89 8.26 1.97
CA SER A 284 4.36 6.90 1.66
C SER A 284 5.43 6.89 0.56
N PHE A 285 6.68 6.63 0.94
CA PHE A 285 7.88 6.60 0.08
C PHE A 285 9.01 5.84 0.78
N ASP A 286 10.01 5.35 0.03
CA ASP A 286 11.18 4.66 0.60
C ASP A 286 12.29 5.61 1.09
N SER A 287 13.30 5.04 1.75
CA SER A 287 14.43 5.79 2.31
C SER A 287 15.35 6.48 1.28
N LEU A 288 15.13 6.24 -0.02
CA LEU A 288 15.81 6.93 -1.12
C LEU A 288 14.92 8.02 -1.76
N GLY A 289 13.66 8.12 -1.36
CA GLY A 289 12.68 9.06 -1.90
C GLY A 289 11.91 8.54 -3.12
N ASN A 290 11.96 7.23 -3.44
CA ASN A 290 11.05 6.67 -4.43
C ASN A 290 9.64 6.57 -3.83
N ILE A 291 8.63 6.94 -4.62
CA ILE A 291 7.22 6.67 -4.30
C ILE A 291 6.94 5.15 -4.27
N ILE A 292 5.82 4.73 -3.70
CA ILE A 292 5.41 3.32 -3.75
C ILE A 292 4.97 2.99 -5.18
N SER A 293 5.76 2.16 -5.86
CA SER A 293 5.68 1.86 -7.30
C SER A 293 6.60 0.66 -7.59
N VAL A 294 6.59 0.14 -8.83
CA VAL A 294 7.46 -0.98 -9.27
C VAL A 294 8.98 -0.74 -9.08
N ASN A 295 9.40 0.51 -8.93
CA ASN A 295 10.81 0.90 -8.73
C ASN A 295 11.23 1.06 -7.26
N ASN A 296 10.34 0.79 -6.31
CA ASN A 296 10.56 1.04 -4.89
C ASN A 296 11.46 -0.05 -4.26
N VAL A 297 12.39 0.31 -3.36
CA VAL A 297 13.32 -0.67 -2.76
C VAL A 297 12.64 -1.73 -1.88
N PHE A 298 11.39 -1.51 -1.46
CA PHE A 298 10.60 -2.50 -0.72
C PHE A 298 9.97 -3.58 -1.61
N LEU A 299 10.08 -3.52 -2.93
CA LEU A 299 9.46 -4.49 -3.85
C LEU A 299 10.25 -5.80 -3.94
N ASP A 300 10.27 -6.55 -2.83
CA ASP A 300 11.11 -7.73 -2.58
C ASP A 300 10.31 -9.02 -2.29
N VAL A 301 8.99 -8.99 -2.53
CA VAL A 301 8.09 -10.15 -2.61
C VAL A 301 7.86 -10.49 -4.09
N CYS A 302 8.65 -11.42 -4.63
CA CYS A 302 8.53 -11.84 -6.03
C CYS A 302 9.19 -13.21 -6.30
N SER A 303 8.98 -13.76 -7.51
CA SER A 303 9.56 -15.04 -7.95
C SER A 303 11.06 -14.99 -8.34
N SER A 304 11.70 -13.81 -8.33
CA SER A 304 13.16 -13.69 -8.58
C SER A 304 13.97 -14.17 -7.37
N PRO A 305 15.11 -14.87 -7.56
CA PRO A 305 16.07 -15.17 -6.49
C PRO A 305 16.65 -13.95 -5.77
N SER A 306 16.46 -12.73 -6.29
CA SER A 306 16.83 -11.46 -5.64
C SER A 306 15.79 -10.94 -4.65
N CYS A 307 14.57 -11.47 -4.64
CA CYS A 307 13.48 -11.01 -3.79
C CYS A 307 13.57 -11.67 -2.41
N ALA A 308 13.87 -10.86 -1.38
CA ALA A 308 14.22 -11.32 -0.04
C ALA A 308 13.13 -12.15 0.66
N PHE A 309 11.85 -11.90 0.34
CA PHE A 309 10.71 -12.62 0.90
C PHE A 309 10.13 -13.69 -0.05
N GLY A 310 10.65 -13.77 -1.28
CA GLY A 310 10.20 -14.69 -2.32
C GLY A 310 8.72 -14.49 -2.73
N PRO A 311 8.12 -15.43 -3.48
CA PRO A 311 6.76 -15.29 -4.01
C PRO A 311 5.66 -15.72 -3.03
N GLY A 312 5.98 -16.05 -1.78
CA GLY A 312 5.04 -16.68 -0.84
C GLY A 312 3.74 -15.88 -0.63
N GLN A 313 3.85 -14.56 -0.49
CA GLN A 313 2.71 -13.65 -0.29
C GLN A 313 1.96 -13.28 -1.59
N LEU A 314 2.36 -13.86 -2.75
CA LEU A 314 1.64 -13.74 -4.03
C LEU A 314 0.71 -14.93 -4.31
N ALA A 315 0.79 -16.01 -3.52
CA ALA A 315 0.06 -17.24 -3.79
C ALA A 315 -1.46 -17.06 -3.54
N GLY A 316 -2.25 -17.12 -4.61
CA GLY A 316 -3.71 -16.95 -4.58
C GLY A 316 -4.17 -15.49 -4.63
N THR A 317 -3.29 -14.55 -4.98
CA THR A 317 -3.64 -13.11 -5.08
C THR A 317 -3.96 -12.67 -6.51
N GLY A 318 -3.63 -13.48 -7.52
CA GLY A 318 -3.64 -13.07 -8.94
C GLY A 318 -2.33 -12.42 -9.40
N PHE A 319 -1.40 -12.13 -8.48
CA PHE A 319 -0.09 -11.53 -8.76
C PHE A 319 1.06 -12.56 -8.75
N GLU A 320 0.78 -13.87 -8.87
CA GLU A 320 1.73 -14.97 -8.63
C GLU A 320 3.06 -14.88 -9.40
N ASN A 321 3.04 -14.28 -10.60
CA ASN A 321 4.21 -14.15 -11.48
C ASN A 321 4.87 -12.75 -11.42
N ASN A 322 4.31 -11.84 -10.63
CA ASN A 322 4.63 -10.41 -10.67
C ASN A 322 5.42 -10.01 -9.40
N GLY A 323 5.16 -8.83 -8.84
CA GLY A 323 5.85 -8.34 -7.64
C GLY A 323 4.95 -7.59 -6.67
N ALA A 324 5.33 -7.60 -5.41
CA ALA A 324 4.70 -6.84 -4.33
C ALA A 324 5.74 -6.29 -3.35
N THR A 325 5.35 -5.33 -2.52
CA THR A 325 6.18 -4.87 -1.41
C THR A 325 6.14 -5.82 -0.23
N GLY A 326 5.06 -6.58 -0.05
CA GLY A 326 4.70 -7.12 1.26
C GLY A 326 4.38 -5.98 2.26
N TRP A 327 4.05 -6.34 3.50
CA TRP A 327 3.62 -5.34 4.49
C TRP A 327 4.70 -4.31 4.82
N LEU A 328 4.25 -3.06 4.89
CA LEU A 328 4.94 -1.84 5.26
C LEU A 328 4.08 -1.09 6.29
N THR A 329 4.70 -0.19 7.04
CA THR A 329 4.02 0.78 7.91
C THR A 329 4.45 2.18 7.49
N THR A 330 3.48 3.05 7.20
CA THR A 330 3.71 4.50 7.10
C THR A 330 3.31 5.16 8.41
N SER A 331 4.05 6.20 8.83
CA SER A 331 3.69 7.04 9.97
C SER A 331 3.89 8.52 9.67
N ALA A 332 3.14 9.39 10.36
CA ALA A 332 3.22 10.85 10.21
C ALA A 332 2.85 11.58 11.53
N PRO A 333 3.48 12.75 11.81
CA PRO A 333 3.14 13.59 12.96
C PRO A 333 1.85 14.39 12.74
N ILE A 334 1.05 14.51 13.80
CA ILE A 334 -0.20 15.29 13.88
C ILE A 334 -0.34 15.81 15.33
N THR A 335 -0.82 17.04 15.52
CA THR A 335 -1.11 17.57 16.86
C THR A 335 -2.46 17.03 17.36
N GLY A 336 -2.52 16.60 18.62
CA GLY A 336 -3.78 16.19 19.23
C GLY A 336 -4.84 17.30 19.19
N GLY A 337 -6.03 16.98 18.67
CA GLY A 337 -7.13 17.93 18.44
C GLY A 337 -7.18 18.52 17.01
N ASP A 338 -6.11 18.42 16.22
CA ASP A 338 -6.10 18.91 14.83
C ASP A 338 -7.13 18.17 13.97
N THR A 339 -7.63 18.86 12.94
CA THR A 339 -8.47 18.28 11.89
C THR A 339 -7.70 18.25 10.58
N PHE A 340 -7.60 17.07 9.97
CA PHE A 340 -6.80 16.81 8.77
C PHE A 340 -7.54 15.85 7.82
N THR A 341 -7.08 15.79 6.58
CA THR A 341 -7.55 14.88 5.55
C THR A 341 -6.42 13.93 5.16
N LEU A 342 -6.72 12.64 5.07
CA LEU A 342 -5.82 11.60 4.59
C LEU A 342 -6.50 10.89 3.40
N ARG A 343 -5.83 10.88 2.24
CA ARG A 343 -6.30 10.21 1.03
C ARG A 343 -5.35 9.09 0.63
N PHE A 344 -5.85 7.86 0.61
CA PHE A 344 -5.13 6.70 0.09
C PHE A 344 -5.56 6.47 -1.36
N ALA A 345 -4.62 6.40 -2.30
CA ALA A 345 -4.93 6.32 -3.73
C ALA A 345 -4.00 5.37 -4.49
N THR A 346 -4.56 4.59 -5.42
CA THR A 346 -3.81 3.75 -6.39
C THR A 346 -4.28 4.10 -7.80
N TYR A 347 -3.36 4.22 -8.77
CA TYR A 347 -3.68 4.60 -10.15
C TYR A 347 -2.66 4.04 -11.17
N ASP A 348 -3.11 3.78 -12.41
CA ASP A 348 -2.22 3.46 -13.53
C ASP A 348 -1.46 4.70 -13.98
N SER A 349 -0.23 4.54 -14.45
CA SER A 349 0.46 5.61 -15.19
C SER A 349 0.60 5.28 -16.68
N GLY A 350 0.36 6.27 -17.55
CA GLY A 350 0.75 6.21 -18.96
C GLY A 350 -0.16 5.38 -19.88
N ASP A 351 -0.62 4.21 -19.42
CA ASP A 351 -1.74 3.48 -20.01
C ASP A 351 -2.66 2.91 -18.90
N ALA A 352 -3.39 1.82 -19.18
CA ALA A 352 -4.34 1.15 -18.27
C ALA A 352 -4.40 -0.36 -18.60
N VAL A 353 -3.23 -1.01 -18.74
CA VAL A 353 -3.12 -2.37 -19.30
C VAL A 353 -2.68 -3.42 -18.26
N LEU A 354 -2.02 -3.03 -17.17
CA LEU A 354 -1.47 -3.94 -16.17
C LEU A 354 -1.82 -3.45 -14.76
N ASP A 355 -2.70 -4.16 -14.07
CA ASP A 355 -3.24 -3.65 -12.81
C ASP A 355 -2.23 -3.73 -11.65
N SER A 356 -2.37 -2.77 -10.74
CA SER A 356 -1.75 -2.68 -9.43
C SER A 356 -2.82 -2.53 -8.33
N ALA A 357 -2.50 -2.99 -7.12
CA ALA A 357 -3.43 -2.99 -5.99
C ALA A 357 -2.71 -2.68 -4.67
N THR A 358 -3.37 -1.95 -3.78
CA THR A 358 -2.89 -1.70 -2.42
C THR A 358 -3.88 -2.26 -1.41
N LEU A 359 -3.38 -3.05 -0.47
CA LEU A 359 -4.10 -3.39 0.76
C LEU A 359 -3.69 -2.40 1.85
N ILE A 360 -4.66 -1.93 2.65
CA ILE A 360 -4.49 -0.93 3.70
C ILE A 360 -5.21 -1.44 4.94
N ASP A 361 -4.61 -1.25 6.12
CA ASP A 361 -5.04 -1.88 7.38
C ASP A 361 -4.50 -1.10 8.59
N HIS A 362 -5.04 -1.35 9.80
CA HIS A 362 -4.38 -1.05 11.06
C HIS A 362 -4.04 0.44 11.30
N PHE A 363 -4.95 1.37 10.95
CA PHE A 363 -4.79 2.77 11.34
C PHE A 363 -4.78 2.88 12.87
N ARG A 364 -3.80 3.60 13.40
CA ARG A 364 -3.61 3.76 14.85
C ARG A 364 -3.03 5.13 15.19
N TRP A 365 -3.64 5.78 16.18
CA TRP A 365 -3.06 6.99 16.79
C TRP A 365 -1.78 6.64 17.52
N THR A 366 -0.75 7.48 17.41
CA THR A 366 0.52 7.30 18.11
C THR A 366 0.69 8.39 19.17
N THR A 367 1.22 8.00 20.34
CA THR A 367 1.59 8.93 21.42
C THR A 367 3.09 9.20 21.46
N GLN A 368 3.84 8.71 20.48
CA GLN A 368 5.29 8.85 20.40
C GLN A 368 5.68 10.28 20.02
N PRO A 369 6.42 11.01 20.87
CA PRO A 369 6.87 12.36 20.58
C PRO A 369 7.92 12.37 19.46
N ASN A 370 7.96 13.46 18.69
CA ASN A 370 8.90 13.66 17.58
C ASN A 370 8.83 12.55 16.51
N SER A 371 7.63 12.03 16.24
CA SER A 371 7.40 11.24 15.02
C SER A 371 7.71 12.10 13.78
N VAL A 372 8.22 11.45 12.73
CA VAL A 372 8.51 12.08 11.43
C VAL A 372 7.81 11.28 10.35
N VAL A 373 7.56 11.92 9.20
CA VAL A 373 7.03 11.21 8.03
C VAL A 373 8.05 10.17 7.58
N GLY A 374 7.58 8.95 7.34
CA GLY A 374 8.39 7.88 6.77
C GLY A 374 7.65 6.55 6.67
N THR A 375 8.20 5.67 5.84
CA THR A 375 7.72 4.29 5.66
C THR A 375 8.83 3.31 5.99
N SER A 376 8.49 2.20 6.66
CA SER A 376 9.40 1.10 6.96
C SER A 376 8.70 -0.25 6.84
N ARG A 377 9.46 -1.34 6.94
CA ARG A 377 8.90 -2.62 7.38
C ARG A 377 8.21 -2.44 8.76
N PRO A 378 7.12 -3.17 9.06
CA PRO A 378 6.68 -3.33 10.43
C PRO A 378 7.81 -3.99 11.24
N MET A 379 7.89 -3.69 12.55
CA MET A 379 8.70 -4.51 13.45
C MET A 379 7.91 -5.76 13.84
N GLU A 380 8.59 -6.92 13.85
CA GLU A 380 8.05 -8.22 14.31
C GLU A 380 8.02 -8.32 15.85
#